data_AF-A0A926ZSE2-F1
#
_entry.id   AF-A0A926ZSE2-F1
#
_cell.length_a   1.000
_cell.length_b   1.000
_cell.length_c   1.000
_cell.angle_alpha   90.00
_cell.angle_beta   90.00
_cell.angle_gamma   90.00
#
_symmetry.space_group_name_H-M   'P 1'
#
loop_
_entity.id
_entity.type
_entity.pdbx_description
1 polymer ?
#
loop_
_entity_poly.entity_id
_entity_poly.type
_entity_poly.pdbx_seq_one_letter_code
_entity_poly.pdbx_strand_id
1 'polypeptide(L)'
;MDLALVEEHQFERDVLVGGGAVDNKGDVTNISPDSVKDVFVLGDANGSYYTSAGDNDYATILGFEKGIDQLALSPAVTYKLETKSQISGLDTLIFAQLPGGNDLIAIVANVDLTR
;
A
#
# COMPACT_ATOMS: atom_id res chain seq x y z
N MET A 1 -25.36 22.22 24.44
CA MET A 1 -24.84 20.86 24.23
C MET A 1 -24.70 20.71 22.73
N ASP A 2 -23.47 20.77 22.23
CA ASP A 2 -23.10 20.11 20.99
C ASP A 2 -21.58 19.90 21.08
N LEU A 3 -21.21 18.71 21.52
CA LEU A 3 -19.85 18.21 21.36
C LEU A 3 -19.77 17.80 19.90
N ALA A 4 -19.20 18.68 19.06
CA ALA A 4 -18.70 18.25 17.77
C ALA A 4 -17.70 17.13 18.06
N LEU A 5 -18.09 15.90 17.75
CA LEU A 5 -17.17 14.78 17.61
C LEU A 5 -16.21 15.22 16.51
N VAL A 6 -15.02 15.65 16.90
CA VAL A 6 -13.88 15.63 16.01
C VAL A 6 -13.70 14.15 15.71
N GLU A 7 -14.18 13.71 14.55
CA GLU A 7 -13.71 12.45 13.98
C GLU A 7 -12.21 12.64 13.80
N GLU A 8 -11.43 12.19 14.79
CA GLU A 8 -10.02 11.90 14.56
C GLU A 8 -10.02 10.93 13.40
N HIS A 9 -9.68 11.42 12.22
CA HIS A 9 -9.41 10.60 11.06
C HIS A 9 -8.25 9.70 11.46
N GLN A 10 -8.58 8.48 11.88
CA GLN A 10 -7.59 7.53 12.36
C GLN A 10 -6.71 7.18 11.17
N PHE A 11 -5.42 7.34 11.40
CA PHE A 11 -4.41 7.02 10.43
C PHE A 11 -4.14 5.52 10.50
N GLU A 12 -4.53 4.79 9.47
CA GLU A 12 -4.40 3.34 9.39
C GLU A 12 -3.28 2.98 8.41
N ARG A 13 -2.33 2.16 8.87
CA ARG A 13 -1.24 1.66 8.06
C ARG A 13 -1.09 0.17 8.26
N ASP A 14 -1.26 -0.54 7.18
CA ASP A 14 -0.94 -1.96 7.12
C ASP A 14 0.47 -2.16 6.58
N VAL A 15 1.18 -3.15 7.12
CA VAL A 15 2.50 -3.56 6.62
C VAL A 15 2.36 -4.94 6.01
N LEU A 16 2.57 -5.02 4.69
CA LEU A 16 2.56 -6.25 3.91
C LEU A 16 3.99 -6.59 3.50
N VAL A 17 4.42 -7.83 3.71
CA VAL A 17 5.80 -8.27 3.46
C VAL A 17 5.78 -9.48 2.52
N GLY A 18 6.51 -9.40 1.40
CA GLY A 18 6.64 -10.52 0.45
C GLY A 18 7.62 -11.58 0.96
N GLY A 19 8.88 -11.18 1.11
CA GLY A 19 9.94 -12.03 1.66
C GLY A 19 10.62 -11.43 2.90
N GLY A 20 10.92 -12.26 3.90
CA GLY A 20 11.59 -11.81 5.12
C GLY A 20 11.40 -12.67 6.36
N ALA A 21 11.63 -12.07 7.53
CA ALA A 21 11.42 -12.70 8.83
C ALA A 21 10.75 -11.73 9.81
N VAL A 22 9.83 -12.26 10.62
CA VAL A 22 9.25 -11.55 11.77
C VAL A 22 9.71 -12.18 13.07
N ASP A 23 9.81 -11.38 14.13
CA ASP A 23 10.06 -11.91 15.47
C ASP A 23 8.78 -12.48 16.12
N ASN A 24 8.90 -12.92 17.37
CA ASN A 24 7.77 -13.48 18.12
C ASN A 24 6.72 -12.46 18.56
N LYS A 25 6.90 -11.17 18.26
CA LYS A 25 5.94 -10.10 18.47
C LYS A 25 5.29 -9.64 17.17
N GLY A 26 5.73 -10.18 16.03
CA GLY A 26 5.27 -9.77 14.71
C GLY A 26 6.05 -8.58 14.13
N ASP A 27 7.14 -8.16 14.76
CA ASP A 27 7.97 -7.08 14.23
C ASP A 27 8.82 -7.59 13.06
N VAL A 28 8.87 -6.84 11.96
CA VAL A 28 9.70 -7.18 10.78
C VAL A 28 11.17 -7.04 11.15
N THR A 29 11.92 -8.15 11.11
CA THR A 29 13.35 -8.21 11.46
C THR A 29 14.25 -8.30 10.24
N ASN A 30 13.73 -8.78 9.12
CA ASN A 30 14.44 -8.87 7.86
C ASN A 30 13.46 -8.69 6.70
N ILE A 31 13.90 -7.95 5.67
CA ILE A 31 13.22 -7.81 4.39
C ILE A 31 14.19 -8.34 3.36
N SER A 32 13.92 -9.52 2.80
CA SER A 32 14.81 -10.17 1.86
C SER A 32 14.01 -10.83 0.75
N PRO A 33 14.35 -10.56 -0.53
CA PRO A 33 13.84 -11.33 -1.66
C PRO A 33 14.00 -12.83 -1.42
N ASP A 34 12.97 -13.62 -1.68
CA ASP A 34 12.99 -15.07 -1.55
C ASP A 34 12.70 -15.79 -2.88
N SER A 35 12.46 -15.03 -3.95
CA SER A 35 12.13 -15.52 -5.29
C SER A 35 10.87 -16.38 -5.35
N VAL A 36 10.02 -16.30 -4.32
CA VAL A 36 8.68 -16.86 -4.32
C VAL A 36 7.74 -15.79 -4.86
N LYS A 37 6.70 -16.24 -5.58
CA LYS A 37 5.70 -15.32 -6.10
C LYS A 37 4.69 -14.99 -5.01
N ASP A 38 4.62 -13.72 -4.65
CA ASP A 38 3.59 -13.19 -3.76
C ASP A 38 2.47 -12.45 -4.51
N VAL A 39 1.31 -12.38 -3.87
CA VAL A 39 0.16 -11.61 -4.34
C VAL A 39 -0.31 -10.66 -3.24
N PHE A 40 -0.08 -9.38 -3.46
CA PHE A 40 -0.55 -8.31 -2.59
C PHE A 40 -1.93 -7.85 -3.06
N VAL A 41 -2.96 -8.17 -2.28
CA VAL A 41 -4.35 -7.86 -2.62
C VAL A 41 -4.72 -6.47 -2.08
N LEU A 42 -4.96 -5.52 -2.98
CA LEU A 42 -5.29 -4.12 -2.67
C LEU A 42 -6.71 -3.74 -3.13
N GLY A 43 -7.48 -4.70 -3.61
CA GLY A 43 -8.87 -4.52 -3.98
C GLY A 43 -9.46 -5.79 -4.57
N ASP A 44 -10.76 -5.74 -4.83
CA ASP A 44 -11.53 -6.84 -5.40
C ASP A 44 -12.42 -6.37 -6.57
N ALA A 45 -13.37 -7.19 -7.00
CA ALA A 45 -14.30 -6.82 -8.07
C ALA A 45 -15.22 -5.64 -7.71
N ASN A 46 -15.39 -5.33 -6.42
CA ASN A 46 -16.29 -4.30 -5.92
C ASN A 46 -15.59 -2.96 -5.74
N GLY A 47 -14.29 -2.94 -5.47
CA GLY A 47 -13.53 -1.70 -5.36
C GLY A 47 -12.11 -1.85 -4.81
N SER A 48 -11.41 -0.73 -4.73
CA SER A 48 -10.09 -0.64 -4.08
C SER A 48 -10.25 -0.57 -2.56
N TYR A 49 -9.37 -1.26 -1.85
CA TYR A 49 -9.18 -1.06 -0.41
C TYR A 49 -8.43 0.25 -0.17
N TYR A 50 -8.38 0.71 1.09
CA TYR A 50 -7.64 1.91 1.51
C TYR A 50 -8.18 3.23 0.90
N THR A 51 -9.49 3.29 0.58
CA THR A 51 -10.12 4.44 -0.10
C THR A 51 -11.03 5.25 0.82
N SER A 52 -10.88 5.06 2.14
CA SER A 52 -11.78 5.66 3.12
C SER A 52 -11.26 6.98 3.71
N ALA A 53 -9.94 7.20 3.65
CA ALA A 53 -9.28 8.29 4.38
C ALA A 53 -8.22 9.06 3.57
N GLY A 54 -8.24 9.00 2.23
CA GLY A 54 -7.24 9.71 1.42
C GLY A 54 -5.82 9.22 1.68
N ASP A 55 -4.91 10.14 2.02
CA ASP A 55 -3.49 9.81 2.30
C ASP A 55 -3.25 9.17 3.69
N ASN A 56 -4.30 8.96 4.48
CA ASN A 56 -4.21 8.48 5.87
C ASN A 56 -4.54 6.99 6.05
N ASP A 57 -4.88 6.28 4.98
CA ASP A 57 -5.25 4.86 5.00
C ASP A 57 -4.54 4.22 3.81
N TYR A 58 -3.44 3.49 4.05
CA TYR A 58 -2.65 2.88 2.98
C TYR A 58 -1.83 1.66 3.44
N ALA A 59 -1.53 0.77 2.50
CA ALA A 59 -0.60 -0.34 2.71
C ALA A 59 0.85 0.08 2.44
N THR A 60 1.76 -0.25 3.36
CA THR A 60 3.20 -0.30 3.10
C THR A 60 3.58 -1.69 2.62
N ILE A 61 4.14 -1.81 1.42
CA ILE A 61 4.59 -3.08 0.86
C ILE A 61 6.12 -3.14 0.89
N LEU A 62 6.64 -4.13 1.61
CA LEU A 62 8.08 -4.35 1.80
C LEU A 62 8.52 -5.64 1.12
N GLY A 63 9.72 -5.62 0.53
CA GLY A 63 10.32 -6.81 -0.09
C GLY A 63 9.69 -7.22 -1.42
N PHE A 64 8.94 -6.33 -2.08
CA PHE A 64 8.34 -6.61 -3.38
C PHE A 64 9.39 -6.86 -4.46
N GLU A 65 9.28 -7.99 -5.16
CA GLU A 65 10.16 -8.40 -6.24
C GLU A 65 9.53 -8.12 -7.60
N LYS A 66 9.92 -7.00 -8.22
CA LYS A 66 9.42 -6.61 -9.55
C LYS A 66 9.66 -7.70 -10.60
N GLY A 67 8.57 -8.14 -11.22
CA GLY A 67 8.57 -9.21 -12.24
C GLY A 67 8.36 -10.61 -11.68
N ILE A 68 8.34 -10.77 -10.35
CA ILE A 68 8.00 -12.01 -9.65
C ILE A 68 6.65 -11.82 -8.96
N ASP A 69 6.52 -10.78 -8.14
CA ASP A 69 5.34 -10.49 -7.35
C ASP A 69 4.24 -9.79 -8.15
N GLN A 70 3.02 -9.87 -7.61
CA GLN A 70 1.83 -9.30 -8.22
C GLN A 70 1.06 -8.41 -7.26
N LEU A 71 0.56 -7.30 -7.82
CA LEU A 71 -0.48 -6.49 -7.20
C LEU A 71 -1.83 -6.96 -7.76
N ALA A 72 -2.71 -7.42 -6.89
CA ALA A 72 -4.11 -7.65 -7.23
C ALA A 72 -4.89 -6.37 -6.95
N LEU A 73 -5.12 -5.61 -8.02
CA LEU A 73 -5.86 -4.34 -8.01
C LEU A 73 -7.30 -4.54 -8.46
N SER A 74 -8.22 -3.73 -7.94
CA SER A 74 -9.61 -3.72 -8.39
C SER A 74 -9.72 -3.22 -9.84
N PRO A 75 -10.48 -3.90 -10.72
CA PRO A 75 -10.74 -3.42 -12.07
C PRO A 75 -11.78 -2.29 -12.12
N ALA A 76 -12.46 -1.98 -11.01
CA ALA A 76 -13.50 -0.95 -10.94
C ALA A 76 -12.93 0.47 -10.85
N VAL A 77 -11.62 0.62 -10.66
CA VAL A 77 -10.93 1.89 -10.40
C VAL A 77 -9.72 2.02 -11.33
N THR A 78 -9.39 3.26 -11.73
CA THR A 78 -8.14 3.55 -12.44
C THR A 78 -7.05 3.91 -11.44
N TYR A 79 -5.80 3.52 -11.70
CA TYR A 79 -4.68 3.80 -10.81
C TYR A 79 -3.67 4.72 -11.46
N LYS A 80 -3.12 5.61 -10.64
CA LYS A 80 -1.95 6.44 -10.98
C LYS A 80 -0.76 5.98 -10.14
N LEU A 81 0.37 5.79 -10.79
CA LEU A 81 1.63 5.46 -10.12
C LEU A 81 2.54 6.69 -10.14
N GLU A 82 3.24 6.92 -9.03
CA GLU A 82 4.26 7.95 -8.90
C GLU A 82 5.51 7.36 -8.24
N THR A 83 6.69 7.90 -8.55
CA THR A 83 7.92 7.56 -7.83
C THR A 83 8.34 8.69 -6.91
N LYS A 84 8.56 8.39 -5.63
CA LYS A 84 9.00 9.35 -4.62
C LYS A 84 9.70 8.63 -3.47
N SER A 85 10.63 9.31 -2.79
CA SER A 85 11.17 8.83 -1.52
C SER A 85 10.20 9.19 -0.39
N GLN A 86 9.62 8.18 0.25
CA GLN A 86 8.70 8.31 1.39
C GLN A 86 9.11 7.38 2.55
N ILE A 87 9.36 6.12 2.24
CA ILE A 87 9.78 5.07 3.17
C ILE A 87 11.26 4.72 2.92
N SER A 88 11.67 4.64 1.65
CA SER A 88 13.05 4.35 1.25
C SER A 88 13.61 5.42 0.30
N GLY A 89 14.75 5.15 -0.33
CA GLY A 89 15.35 6.04 -1.33
C GLY A 89 14.57 6.12 -2.65
N LEU A 90 13.75 5.11 -2.98
CA LEU A 90 12.96 5.03 -4.22
C LEU A 90 11.71 4.19 -4.00
N ASP A 91 10.56 4.82 -3.79
CA ASP A 91 9.30 4.10 -3.61
C ASP A 91 8.35 4.35 -4.77
N THR A 92 7.47 3.39 -5.03
CA THR A 92 6.30 3.59 -5.88
C THR A 92 5.09 3.87 -5.00
N LEU A 93 4.46 5.01 -5.21
CA LEU A 93 3.17 5.36 -4.64
C LEU A 93 2.08 4.95 -5.62
N ILE A 94 1.04 4.28 -5.15
CA ILE A 94 -0.10 3.84 -5.94
C ILE A 94 -1.32 4.58 -5.44
N PHE A 95 -1.94 5.35 -6.34
CA PHE A 95 -3.13 6.13 -6.05
C PHE A 95 -4.33 5.54 -6.78
N ALA A 96 -5.42 5.28 -6.06
CA ALA A 96 -6.74 5.03 -6.63
C ALA A 96 -7.37 6.35 -7.07
N GLN A 97 -7.84 6.44 -8.32
CA GLN A 97 -8.47 7.64 -8.86
C GLN A 97 -9.98 7.56 -8.67
N LEU A 98 -10.51 8.31 -7.69
CA LEU A 98 -11.92 8.32 -7.31
C LEU A 98 -12.59 9.63 -7.75
N PRO A 99 -13.94 9.67 -7.80
CA PRO A 99 -14.66 10.90 -8.15
C PRO A 99 -14.37 12.10 -7.23
N GLY A 100 -14.00 11.84 -5.97
CA GLY A 100 -13.69 12.86 -4.96
C GLY A 100 -12.22 13.32 -4.93
N GLY A 101 -11.33 12.64 -5.66
CA GLY A 101 -9.90 12.85 -5.56
C GLY A 101 -9.11 11.55 -5.75
N ASN A 102 -7.79 11.67 -5.70
CA ASN A 102 -6.92 10.50 -5.67
C ASN A 102 -6.66 10.12 -4.21
N ASP A 103 -6.78 8.84 -3.90
CA ASP A 103 -6.45 8.29 -2.58
C ASP A 103 -5.18 7.45 -2.70
N LEU A 104 -4.21 7.68 -1.81
CA LEU A 104 -3.02 6.83 -1.71
C LEU A 104 -3.42 5.50 -1.11
N ILE A 105 -3.30 4.40 -1.86
CA ILE A 105 -3.71 3.07 -1.38
C ILE A 105 -2.52 2.18 -0.99
N ALA A 106 -1.34 2.46 -1.55
CA ALA A 106 -0.14 1.71 -1.23
C ALA A 106 1.16 2.47 -1.52
N ILE A 107 2.18 2.17 -0.74
CA ILE A 107 3.58 2.53 -1.01
C ILE A 107 4.38 1.23 -1.13
N VAL A 108 4.92 0.96 -2.32
CA VAL A 108 5.85 -0.16 -2.57
C VAL A 108 7.27 0.34 -2.33
N ALA A 109 7.89 -0.12 -1.25
CA ALA A 109 9.18 0.39 -0.82
C ALA A 109 10.34 -0.14 -1.68
N ASN A 110 11.27 0.74 -2.03
CA ASN A 110 12.50 0.43 -2.75
C ASN A 110 12.28 -0.20 -4.14
N VAL A 111 11.16 0.12 -4.80
CA VAL A 111 10.80 -0.40 -6.14
C VAL A 111 10.23 0.73 -6.99
N ASP A 112 10.67 0.80 -8.26
CA ASP A 112 10.05 1.62 -9.31
C ASP A 112 9.21 0.74 -10.24
N LEU A 113 7.88 0.83 -10.12
CA LEU A 113 6.91 0.15 -10.99
C LEU A 113 6.42 1.02 -12.15
N THR A 114 6.96 2.23 -12.33
CA THR A 114 6.56 3.15 -13.42
C THR A 114 7.30 2.91 -14.73
N ARG A 115 8.22 1.95 -14.75
CA ARG A 115 9.14 1.65 -15.86
C ARG A 115 9.22 0.17 -16.16
#